data_AF-A0A0D8FUW3-F1
#
_entry.id   AF-A0A0D8FUW3-F1
#
_cell.length_a   1.000
_cell.length_b   1.000
_cell.length_c   1.000
_cell.angle_alpha   90.00
_cell.angle_beta   90.00
_cell.angle_gamma   90.00
#
_symmetry.space_group_name_H-M   'P 1'
#
loop_
_entity.id
_entity.type
_entity.pdbx_description
1 polymer ?
#
loop_
_entity_poly.entity_id
_entity_poly.type
_entity_poly.pdbx_seq_one_letter_code
_entity_poly.pdbx_strand_id
1 'polypeptide(L)' 'MDALCPVCREKELVIIELGVGDHEVVLVSCAACGSRWWRRDGFETQVAEVVELAMTTARSGGRRKSGRPTKTAS' A
#
# COMPACT_ATOMS: atom_id res chain seq x y z
N MET A 1 1.98 18.29 5.66
CA MET A 1 0.72 18.48 6.40
C MET A 1 0.54 17.26 7.27
N ASP A 2 0.66 17.42 8.57
CA ASP A 2 0.44 16.34 9.54
C ASP A 2 -1.02 15.90 9.45
N ALA A 3 -1.26 14.68 8.96
CA ALA A 3 -2.61 14.13 8.88
C ALA A 3 -3.12 13.88 10.30
N LEU A 4 -4.36 14.31 10.58
CA LEU A 4 -5.05 13.98 11.83
C LEU A 4 -5.97 12.79 11.59
N CYS A 5 -6.24 12.01 12.64
CA CYS A 5 -7.28 11.00 12.58
C CYS A 5 -8.65 11.67 12.27
N PRO A 6 -9.38 11.25 11.21
CA PRO A 6 -10.67 11.85 10.87
C PRO A 6 -11.76 11.57 11.93
N VAL A 7 -11.54 10.61 12.83
CA VAL A 7 -12.49 10.22 13.87
C VAL A 7 -12.22 10.96 15.18
N CYS A 8 -11.03 10.81 15.77
CA CYS A 8 -10.72 11.38 17.09
C CYS A 8 -9.82 12.64 17.04
N ARG A 9 -9.33 13.03 15.86
CA ARG A 9 -8.43 14.18 15.63
C ARG A 9 -7.06 14.08 16.30
N GLU A 10 -6.68 12.90 16.80
CA GLU A 10 -5.33 12.65 17.31
C GLU A 10 -4.28 12.61 16.18
N LYS A 11 -3.05 12.98 16.54
CA LYS A 11 -1.89 13.04 15.62
C LYS A 11 -1.11 11.72 15.53
N GLU A 12 -1.33 10.82 16.47
CA GLU A 12 -0.59 9.56 16.53
C GLU A 12 -1.13 8.58 15.50
N LEU A 13 -0.48 8.56 14.34
CA LEU A 13 -0.84 7.72 13.20
C LEU A 13 0.29 6.75 12.86
N VAL A 14 -0.10 5.50 12.62
CA VAL A 14 0.74 4.48 11.98
C VAL A 14 0.44 4.50 10.50
N ILE A 15 1.49 4.66 9.68
CA ILE A 15 1.39 4.77 8.23
C ILE A 15 2.20 3.63 7.61
N ILE A 16 1.57 2.86 6.71
CA ILE A 16 2.21 1.76 5.99
C ILE A 16 2.01 2.00 4.49
N GLU A 17 3.12 2.15 3.77
CA GLU A 17 3.15 2.35 2.32
C GLU A 17 3.39 1.02 1.61
N LEU A 18 2.60 0.76 0.56
CA LEU A 18 2.57 -0.49 -0.20
C LEU A 18 2.56 -0.18 -1.70
N GLY A 19 3.40 -0.86 -2.47
CA GLY A 19 3.31 -0.84 -3.93
C GLY A 19 2.39 -1.95 -4.44
N VAL A 20 1.34 -1.59 -5.19
CA VAL A 20 0.40 -2.56 -5.79
C VAL A 20 0.30 -2.31 -7.28
N GLY A 21 1.06 -3.08 -8.06
CA GLY A 21 1.23 -2.82 -9.49
C GLY A 21 1.99 -1.51 -9.70
N ASP A 22 1.37 -0.57 -10.40
CA ASP A 22 1.90 0.77 -10.66
C ASP A 22 1.33 1.85 -9.73
N HIS A 23 0.59 1.45 -8.69
CA HIS A 23 -0.04 2.36 -7.74
C HIS A 23 0.62 2.31 -6.37
N GLU A 24 0.68 3.48 -5.74
CA GLU A 24 1.02 3.60 -4.32
C GLU A 24 -0.25 3.50 -3.48
N VAL A 25 -0.25 2.58 -2.52
CA VAL A 25 -1.34 2.37 -1.58
C VAL A 25 -0.81 2.58 -0.17
N VAL A 26 -1.52 3.38 0.62
CA VAL A 26 -1.14 3.68 1.99
C VAL A 26 -2.25 3.27 2.94
N LEU A 27 -1.96 2.37 3.88
CA LEU A 27 -2.81 2.12 5.03
C LEU A 27 -2.43 3.09 6.14
N VAL A 28 -3.41 3.84 6.62
CA VAL A 28 -3.24 4.71 7.79
C VAL A 28 -4.12 4.18 8.92
N SER A 29 -3.53 4.08 10.12
CA SER A 29 -4.21 3.62 11.34
C SER A 29 -3.96 4.62 12.46
N CYS A 30 -5.00 5.03 13.17
CA CYS A 30 -4.85 5.83 14.38
C CYS A 30 -4.45 4.95 15.56
N ALA A 31 -3.38 5.30 16.27
CA ALA A 31 -2.93 4.57 17.45
C ALA A 31 -3.88 4.80 18.65
N ALA A 32 -4.52 5.97 18.73
CA ALA A 32 -5.39 6.34 19.84
C ALA A 32 -6.77 5.67 19.80
N CYS A 33 -7.45 5.68 18.64
CA CYS A 33 -8.81 5.13 18.51
C CYS A 33 -8.91 3.85 17.67
N GLY A 34 -7.83 3.44 17.01
CA GLY A 34 -7.80 2.24 16.17
C GLY A 34 -8.48 2.38 14.80
N SER A 35 -9.04 3.55 14.46
CA SER A 35 -9.64 3.78 13.14
C SER A 35 -8.61 3.62 12.02
N ARG A 36 -9.06 3.09 10.88
CA ARG A 36 -8.23 2.74 9.73
C ARG A 36 -8.86 3.21 8.44
N TRP A 37 -8.03 3.74 7.55
CA TRP A 37 -8.45 4.15 6.22
C TRP A 37 -7.33 3.95 5.21
N TRP A 38 -7.71 3.84 3.95
CA TRP A 38 -6.80 3.60 2.85
C TRP A 38 -6.63 4.86 2.03
N ARG A 39 -5.44 5.07 1.49
CA ARG A 39 -5.19 6.04 0.43
C ARG A 39 -4.58 5.34 -0.78
N ARG A 40 -4.92 5.81 -1.97
CA ARG A 40 -4.31 5.42 -3.24
C ARG A 40 -3.87 6.67 -3.97
N ASP A 41 -2.60 6.70 -4.36
CA ASP A 41 -2.01 7.83 -5.11
C ASP A 41 -2.30 9.20 -4.44
N GLY A 42 -2.28 9.22 -3.10
CA GLY A 42 -2.52 10.40 -2.27
C GLY A 42 -3.98 10.65 -1.85
N PHE A 43 -4.97 9.95 -2.43
CA PHE A 43 -6.40 10.18 -2.17
C PHE A 43 -7.02 9.07 -1.31
N GLU A 44 -7.96 9.42 -0.44
CA GLU A 44 -8.70 8.40 0.34
C GLU A 44 -9.49 7.46 -0.58
N THR A 45 -9.45 6.17 -0.27
CA THR A 45 -10.08 5.12 -1.07
C THR A 45 -10.72 4.07 -0.17
N GLN A 46 -11.64 3.30 -0.73
CA GLN A 46 -12.27 2.18 -0.04
C GLN A 46 -11.37 0.93 -0.08
N VAL A 47 -11.48 0.09 0.95
CA VAL A 47 -10.75 -1.18 1.04
C VAL A 47 -11.07 -2.12 -0.13
N ALA A 48 -12.32 -2.13 -0.62
CA ALA A 48 -12.73 -2.96 -1.74
C ALA A 48 -11.91 -2.66 -3.01
N GLU A 49 -11.70 -1.38 -3.31
CA GLU A 49 -10.91 -0.92 -4.46
C GLU A 49 -9.44 -1.33 -4.35
N VAL A 50 -8.88 -1.29 -3.14
CA VAL A 50 -7.51 -1.77 -2.87
C VAL A 50 -7.39 -3.28 -3.09
N VAL A 51 -8.38 -4.06 -2.64
CA VAL A 51 -8.41 -5.52 -2.83
C VAL A 51 -8.56 -5.86 -4.31
N GLU A 52 -9.46 -5.21 -5.04
CA GLU A 52 -9.62 -5.42 -6.48
C GLU A 52 -8.33 -5.13 -7.26
N LEU A 53 -7.63 -4.06 -6.88
CA LEU A 53 -6.33 -3.70 -7.44
C LEU A 53 -5.28 -4.78 -7.19
N ALA A 54 -5.17 -5.27 -5.96
CA ALA A 54 -4.24 -6.35 -5.60
C ALA A 54 -4.55 -7.66 -6.36
N MET A 55 -5.83 -8.00 -6.48
CA MET A 55 -6.27 -9.20 -7.21
C MET A 55 -5.96 -9.09 -8.71
N THR A 56 -6.09 -7.90 -9.29
CA THR A 56 -5.81 -7.67 -10.71
C THR A 56 -4.31 -7.72 -11.00
N THR A 57 -3.49 -7.13 -10.14
CA THR A 57 -2.03 -7.16 -10.28
C THR A 57 -1.45 -8.56 -10.08
N ALA A 58 -1.98 -9.35 -9.14
CA ALA A 58 -1.59 -10.75 -8.96
C ALA A 58 -1.83 -11.60 -10.22
N ARG A 59 -2.95 -11.40 -10.91
CA ARG A 59 -3.27 -12.10 -12.17
C ARG A 59 -2.32 -11.72 -13.32
N SER A 60 -1.87 -10.47 -13.36
CA SER A 60 -0.95 -9.96 -14.39
C SER A 60 0.52 -10.35 -14.15
N GLY A 61 0.87 -10.82 -12.95
CA GLY A 61 2.24 -11.10 -12.51
C GLY A 61 2.92 -12.34 -13.11
N GLY A 62 2.25 -13.11 -13.99
CA GLY A 62 2.78 -14.35 -14.57
C GLY A 62 3.98 -14.20 -15.53
N ARG A 63 4.55 -13.00 -15.72
CA ARG A 63 5.64 -12.77 -16.68
C ARG A 63 6.74 -11.84 -16.16
N ARG A 64 7.35 -12.15 -15.02
CA ARG A 64 8.70 -11.63 -14.69
C ARG A 64 9.74 -12.72 -14.92
N LYS A 65 10.38 -12.64 -16.09
CA LYS A 65 11.54 -13.45 -16.50
C LYS A 65 12.71 -13.08 -15.58
N SER A 66 12.93 -13.81 -14.49
CA SER A 66 14.14 -13.64 -13.67
C SER A 66 15.32 -14.20 -14.46
N GLY A 67 16.10 -13.29 -15.03
CA GLY A 67 17.42 -13.63 -15.59
C GLY A 67 18.30 -14.17 -14.46
N ARG A 68 18.72 -15.42 -14.61
CA ARG A 68 19.76 -16.06 -13.80
C ARG A 68 21.07 -15.30 -13.98
N PRO A 69 21.66 -14.65 -12.96
CA PRO A 69 23.03 -14.17 -13.10
C PRO A 69 23.95 -15.40 -13.13
N THR A 70 24.64 -15.58 -14.25
CA THR A 70 25.72 -16.56 -14.40
C THR A 70 26.90 -16.15 -13.53
N LYS A 71 27.32 -17.08 -12.69
CA LYS A 71 28.50 -17.03 -11.84
C LYS A 71 29.76 -16.94 -12.72
N THR A 72 30.59 -15.91 -12.54
CA THR A 72 31.98 -15.90 -13.05
C THR A 72 32.93 -15.96 -11.87
N ALA A 73 33.71 -17.04 -11.84
CA ALA A 73 34.75 -17.32 -10.86
C ALA A 73 36.03 -16.53 -11.16
N SER A 74 36.78 -16.18 -10.12
CA SER A 74 38.25 -16.11 -10.11
C SER A 74 38.72 -16.23 -8.67
#